data_AF-A0A024UTJ1-F1
#
_entry.id   AF-A0A024UTJ1-F1
#
_cell.length_a   1.000
_cell.length_b   1.000
_cell.length_c   1.000
_cell.angle_alpha   90.00
_cell.angle_beta   90.00
_cell.angle_gamma   90.00
#
_symmetry.space_group_name_H-M   'P 1'
#
loop_
_entity.id
_entity.type
_entity.pdbx_description
1 polymer ?
#
loop_
_entity_poly.entity_id
_entity_poly.type
_entity_poly.pdbx_seq_one_letter_code
_entity_poly.pdbx_strand_id
1 'polypeptide(L)'
;MDEPPPLCSLSMLEEVDNQRNDETSVMDEMLAVATRAKAIKDAAKRADERKRNQTFGGGLKKGFFRQAKPPKKEVATVAPPDIPTIRRNPAKESLHIPEVHAAMNQMQNLKPDDWMTPAFFEKLAQNPKLCQAMQNPRFTAAIQEMSSNPTSAMLKYQSDPHFGAIFKDFLEFMGQHFEELGKIEEEKSKPPTKQDIQRAALTSMPTTPDEEVVVQRVLADPELQEILSDADMQRVLRACQQPGVLSTFMKDPVYGPKIQKLVRAGLVQLHP
;
A
#
# COMPACT_ATOMS: atom_id res chain seq x y z
N MET A 1 4.49 29.78 64.95
CA MET A 1 4.61 30.66 63.77
C MET A 1 5.88 30.22 63.07
N ASP A 2 5.92 29.52 61.95
CA ASP A 2 4.91 29.12 60.96
C ASP A 2 5.61 28.04 60.10
N GLU A 3 4.94 26.94 59.76
CA GLU A 3 5.32 25.92 58.75
C GLU A 3 4.42 26.16 57.51
N PRO A 4 4.77 25.95 56.20
CA PRO A 4 5.25 24.66 55.58
C PRO A 4 6.05 24.79 54.24
N PRO A 5 6.24 23.74 53.39
CA PRO A 5 6.27 22.27 53.56
C PRO A 5 7.55 21.57 52.98
N PRO A 6 7.69 20.23 53.13
CA PRO A 6 8.86 19.43 52.73
C PRO A 6 8.66 18.71 51.39
N LEU A 7 9.73 18.37 50.65
CA LEU A 7 9.71 17.24 49.70
C LEU A 7 11.09 16.56 49.54
N CYS A 8 11.11 15.29 49.97
CA CYS A 8 11.86 14.13 49.47
C CYS A 8 13.32 14.30 49.02
N SER A 9 14.26 13.85 49.85
CA SER A 9 15.55 13.33 49.39
C SER A 9 15.63 11.81 49.64
N LEU A 10 15.42 11.08 48.55
CA LEU A 10 16.05 9.83 48.13
C LEU A 10 16.77 9.03 49.24
N SER A 11 16.10 8.02 49.79
CA SER A 11 16.72 6.88 50.46
C SER A 11 16.59 5.63 49.57
N MET A 12 17.74 4.97 49.41
CA MET A 12 17.92 3.62 48.87
C MET A 12 16.90 2.62 49.42
N LEU A 13 16.48 1.69 48.56
CA LEU A 13 16.27 0.25 48.83
C LEU A 13 16.16 -0.40 47.44
N GLU A 14 17.20 -1.10 47.01
CA GLU A 14 17.38 -2.55 47.20
C GLU A 14 16.38 -3.40 46.39
N GLU A 15 17.00 -4.23 45.56
CA GLU A 15 16.52 -5.35 44.75
C GLU A 15 15.16 -5.94 45.13
N VAL A 16 14.21 -5.88 44.19
CA VAL A 16 13.30 -7.00 43.91
C VAL A 16 13.04 -7.01 42.40
N ASP A 17 13.66 -7.97 41.73
CA ASP A 17 13.30 -8.43 40.39
C ASP A 17 11.86 -8.99 40.47
N ASN A 18 10.87 -8.24 39.99
CA ASN A 18 9.50 -8.72 39.90
C ASN A 18 8.80 -8.13 38.68
N GLN A 19 8.49 -9.02 37.74
CA GLN A 19 7.61 -8.87 36.59
C GLN A 19 6.62 -7.70 36.70
N ARG A 20 6.83 -6.65 35.90
CA ARG A 20 5.76 -5.79 35.41
C ARG A 20 5.57 -6.08 33.93
N ASN A 21 4.55 -6.89 33.67
CA ASN A 21 3.90 -7.02 32.38
C ASN A 21 3.20 -5.68 32.11
N ASP A 22 3.93 -4.69 31.57
CA ASP A 22 3.30 -3.52 30.97
C ASP A 22 2.70 -3.99 29.64
N GLU A 23 1.46 -4.48 29.71
CA GLU A 23 0.61 -4.63 28.54
C GLU A 23 0.34 -3.22 28.00
N THR A 24 1.22 -2.73 27.12
CA THR A 24 0.87 -1.66 26.18
C THR A 24 -0.28 -2.20 25.36
N SER A 25 -1.50 -1.92 25.80
CA SER A 25 -2.72 -2.38 25.17
C SER A 25 -2.70 -2.00 23.69
N VAL A 26 -3.20 -2.88 22.82
CA VAL A 26 -3.30 -2.64 21.37
C VAL A 26 -3.97 -1.28 21.06
N MET A 27 -4.83 -0.79 21.95
CA MET A 27 -5.45 0.54 21.84
C MET A 27 -4.45 1.70 22.02
N ASP A 28 -3.48 1.55 22.92
CA ASP A 28 -2.43 2.55 23.17
C ASP A 28 -1.44 2.62 22.00
N GLU A 29 -1.08 1.46 21.44
CA GLU A 29 -0.28 1.39 20.21
C GLU A 29 -1.02 2.05 19.03
N MET A 30 -2.33 1.80 18.90
CA MET A 30 -3.14 2.39 17.83
C MET A 30 -3.27 3.93 17.98
N LEU A 31 -3.36 4.44 19.22
CA LEU A 31 -3.31 5.89 19.49
C LEU A 31 -1.93 6.49 19.16
N ALA A 32 -0.84 5.79 19.47
CA ALA A 32 0.51 6.21 19.14
C ALA A 32 0.74 6.25 17.62
N VAL A 33 0.23 5.28 16.88
CA VAL A 33 0.28 5.26 15.40
C VAL A 33 -0.58 6.39 14.81
N ALA A 34 -1.79 6.60 15.34
CA ALA A 34 -2.68 7.66 14.87
C ALA A 34 -2.09 9.06 15.10
N THR A 35 -1.43 9.29 16.25
CA THR A 35 -0.79 10.58 16.56
C THR A 35 0.43 10.84 15.67
N ARG A 36 1.25 9.82 15.39
CA ARG A 36 2.38 9.92 14.44
C ARG A 36 1.90 10.20 13.01
N ALA A 37 0.86 9.48 12.55
CA ALA A 37 0.27 9.71 11.23
C ALA A 37 -0.30 11.14 11.10
N LYS A 38 -0.93 11.66 12.16
CA LYS A 38 -1.43 13.03 12.20
C LYS A 38 -0.30 14.06 12.17
N ALA A 39 0.78 13.83 12.94
CA ALA A 39 1.94 14.71 12.94
C ALA A 39 2.63 14.77 11.57
N ILE A 40 2.76 13.63 10.87
CA ILE A 40 3.33 13.57 9.51
C ILE A 40 2.44 14.34 8.52
N LYS A 41 1.12 14.16 8.60
CA LYS A 41 0.16 14.87 7.74
C LYS A 41 0.19 16.39 7.97
N ASP A 42 0.28 16.83 9.21
CA ASP A 42 0.37 18.25 9.55
C ASP A 42 1.73 18.85 9.14
N ALA A 43 2.82 18.08 9.25
CA ALA A 43 4.14 18.49 8.77
C ALA A 43 4.17 18.64 7.24
N ALA A 44 3.57 17.70 6.51
CA ALA A 44 3.44 17.75 5.05
C ALA A 44 2.60 18.96 4.61
N LYS A 45 1.47 19.23 5.28
CA LYS A 45 0.61 20.39 4.99
C LYS A 45 1.33 21.72 5.22
N ARG A 46 2.09 21.84 6.32
CA ARG A 46 2.90 23.05 6.59
C ARG A 46 4.05 23.23 5.59
N ALA A 47 4.64 22.14 5.10
CA ALA A 47 5.67 22.22 4.05
C ALA A 47 5.08 22.71 2.72
N ASP A 48 3.86 22.27 2.38
CA ASP A 48 3.14 22.70 1.18
C ASP A 48 2.73 24.18 1.24
N GLU A 49 2.19 24.64 2.37
CA GLU A 49 1.86 26.07 2.59
C GLU A 49 3.09 26.98 2.48
N ARG A 50 4.26 26.54 2.98
CA ARG A 50 5.52 27.28 2.84
C ARG A 50 5.96 27.40 1.38
N LYS A 51 5.82 26.32 0.60
CA LYS A 51 6.11 26.35 -0.84
C LYS A 51 5.12 27.27 -1.57
N ARG A 52 3.82 27.17 -1.29
CA ARG A 52 2.79 28.00 -1.92
C ARG A 52 2.98 29.49 -1.65
N ASN A 53 3.38 29.87 -0.43
CA ASN A 53 3.66 31.28 -0.09
C ASN A 53 4.97 31.79 -0.72
N GLN A 54 5.94 30.93 -1.03
CA GLN A 54 7.14 31.33 -1.79
C GLN A 54 6.85 31.52 -3.29
N THR A 55 5.92 30.75 -3.88
CA THR A 55 5.69 30.74 -5.33
C THR A 55 4.78 31.87 -5.83
N PHE A 56 3.97 32.53 -4.98
CA PHE A 56 2.95 33.50 -5.45
C PHE A 56 3.20 34.98 -5.09
N GLY A 57 4.34 35.36 -4.52
CA GLY A 57 4.54 36.74 -4.03
C GLY A 57 5.91 37.38 -4.23
N GLY A 58 6.88 36.68 -4.83
CA GLY A 58 8.28 37.13 -4.87
C GLY A 58 8.82 37.64 -6.21
N GLY A 59 8.02 37.62 -7.28
CA GLY A 59 8.56 37.74 -8.66
C GLY A 59 8.25 39.01 -9.46
N LEU A 60 7.48 39.97 -8.94
CA LEU A 60 6.97 41.10 -9.74
C LEU A 60 7.05 42.46 -9.00
N LYS A 61 8.16 42.74 -8.34
CA LYS A 61 8.47 44.06 -7.74
C LYS A 61 9.86 44.53 -8.13
N LYS A 62 10.01 45.02 -9.36
CA LYS A 62 11.02 46.06 -9.67
C LYS A 62 10.57 46.83 -10.92
N GLY A 63 10.17 48.06 -10.62
CA GLY A 63 9.57 49.07 -11.50
C GLY A 63 10.13 49.14 -12.91
N PHE A 64 9.18 49.06 -13.85
CA PHE A 64 9.08 50.00 -14.95
C PHE A 64 9.18 51.46 -14.42
N PHE A 65 9.73 52.35 -15.25
CA PHE A 65 9.86 53.80 -15.05
C PHE A 65 10.96 54.32 -14.11
N ARG A 66 12.13 54.60 -14.71
CA ARG A 66 12.82 55.89 -14.48
C ARG A 66 13.73 56.25 -15.66
N GLN A 67 13.31 57.26 -16.41
CA GLN A 67 14.09 57.95 -17.44
C GLN A 67 15.18 58.82 -16.81
N ALA A 68 16.38 58.82 -17.39
CA ALA A 68 17.25 59.98 -17.55
C ALA A 68 18.37 59.69 -18.56
N LYS A 69 18.60 60.61 -19.50
CA LYS A 69 19.65 60.62 -20.56
C LYS A 69 20.28 62.05 -20.55
N PRO A 70 21.39 62.35 -21.28
CA PRO A 70 22.84 62.17 -21.00
C PRO A 70 23.62 63.52 -20.85
N PRO A 71 24.99 63.60 -20.88
CA PRO A 71 25.69 63.76 -22.17
C PRO A 71 27.16 63.23 -22.33
N LYS A 72 27.43 62.79 -23.58
CA LYS A 72 28.59 62.96 -24.52
C LYS A 72 30.06 62.58 -24.19
N LYS A 73 30.60 61.71 -25.07
CA LYS A 73 31.78 61.78 -26.00
C LYS A 73 32.43 60.37 -26.08
N GLU A 74 32.98 59.81 -27.15
CA GLU A 74 33.30 60.16 -28.55
C GLU A 74 33.46 58.83 -29.33
N VAL A 75 33.58 58.90 -30.66
CA VAL A 75 33.37 57.83 -31.65
C VAL A 75 34.68 57.08 -32.00
N ALA A 76 34.65 55.74 -32.17
CA ALA A 76 35.43 55.02 -33.20
C ALA A 76 35.10 53.50 -33.30
N THR A 77 34.77 53.09 -34.54
CA THR A 77 34.98 51.78 -35.21
C THR A 77 34.29 50.50 -34.70
N VAL A 78 33.61 49.86 -35.65
CA VAL A 78 32.67 48.74 -35.55
C VAL A 78 33.40 47.40 -35.50
N ALA A 79 33.20 46.62 -34.43
CA ALA A 79 33.37 45.17 -34.41
C ALA A 79 31.98 44.52 -34.27
N PRO A 80 31.65 43.42 -34.98
CA PRO A 80 30.42 42.70 -34.72
C PRO A 80 30.46 42.16 -33.28
N PRO A 81 29.34 42.22 -32.53
CA PRO A 81 29.33 41.78 -31.15
C PRO A 81 29.65 40.29 -31.09
N ASP A 82 30.59 39.95 -30.22
CA ASP A 82 30.90 38.60 -29.79
C ASP A 82 29.63 38.00 -29.17
N ILE A 83 28.80 37.37 -30.00
CA ILE A 83 27.70 36.53 -29.53
C ILE A 83 28.41 35.36 -28.86
N PRO A 84 28.27 35.13 -27.54
CA PRO A 84 28.80 33.93 -26.91
C PRO A 84 28.04 32.76 -27.54
N THR A 85 28.64 32.19 -28.58
CA THR A 85 28.13 31.02 -29.25
C THR A 85 28.32 29.89 -28.26
N ILE A 86 27.22 29.44 -27.67
CA ILE A 86 27.17 28.26 -26.80
C ILE A 86 27.57 27.07 -27.67
N ARG A 87 28.87 26.75 -27.72
CA ARG A 87 29.33 25.47 -28.25
C ARG A 87 28.84 24.40 -27.28
N ARG A 88 28.08 23.43 -27.79
CA ARG A 88 27.72 22.21 -27.04
C ARG A 88 29.02 21.58 -26.53
N ASN A 89 29.20 21.55 -25.20
CA ASN A 89 30.30 20.81 -24.60
C ASN A 89 29.89 19.32 -24.59
N PRO A 90 30.54 18.43 -25.37
CA PRO A 90 30.15 17.02 -25.44
C PRO A 90 30.42 16.28 -24.11
N ALA A 91 31.19 16.85 -23.18
CA ALA A 91 31.48 16.25 -21.88
C ALA A 91 30.31 16.32 -20.87
N LYS A 92 29.17 16.94 -21.23
CA LYS A 92 27.95 17.02 -20.40
C LYS A 92 26.76 16.29 -21.02
N GLU A 93 27.00 15.24 -21.81
CA GLU A 93 25.95 14.32 -22.29
C GLU A 93 25.53 13.27 -21.26
N SER A 94 25.80 13.50 -19.97
CA SER A 94 25.14 12.75 -18.90
C SER A 94 23.73 13.32 -18.74
N LEU A 95 22.81 12.99 -19.67
CA LEU A 95 21.36 13.19 -19.53
C LEU A 95 20.81 12.26 -18.44
N HIS A 96 21.32 12.42 -17.22
CA HIS A 96 20.90 11.66 -16.05
C HIS A 96 19.95 12.55 -15.28
N ILE A 97 18.65 12.30 -15.47
CA ILE A 97 17.61 12.88 -14.63
C ILE A 97 17.56 11.98 -13.38
N PRO A 98 17.93 12.48 -12.19
CA PRO A 98 18.01 11.64 -10.98
C PRO A 98 16.67 10.99 -10.63
N GLU A 99 15.56 11.66 -10.94
CA GLU A 99 14.20 11.16 -10.77
C GLU A 99 13.90 9.97 -11.69
N VAL A 100 14.34 10.02 -12.95
CA VAL A 100 14.17 8.90 -13.89
C VAL A 100 15.04 7.72 -13.49
N HIS A 101 16.27 7.95 -13.04
CA HIS A 101 17.12 6.87 -12.53
C HIS A 101 16.55 6.24 -11.25
N ALA A 102 16.00 7.04 -10.34
CA ALA A 102 15.35 6.54 -9.14
C ALA A 102 14.07 5.73 -9.46
N ALA A 103 13.28 6.18 -10.43
CA ALA A 103 12.11 5.45 -10.92
C ALA A 103 12.49 4.14 -11.63
N MET A 104 13.53 4.16 -12.47
CA MET A 104 14.05 2.96 -13.13
C MET A 104 14.67 1.97 -12.12
N ASN A 105 15.34 2.47 -11.08
CA ASN A 105 15.91 1.63 -10.03
C ASN A 105 14.82 1.05 -9.12
N GLN A 106 13.73 1.79 -8.84
CA GLN A 106 12.54 1.23 -8.19
C GLN A 106 11.96 0.07 -9.02
N MET A 107 11.91 0.21 -10.34
CA MET A 107 11.45 -0.85 -11.24
C MET A 107 12.35 -2.10 -11.24
N GLN A 108 13.67 -1.91 -11.13
CA GLN A 108 14.63 -3.01 -10.99
C GLN A 108 14.58 -3.71 -9.62
N ASN A 109 14.07 -3.03 -8.59
CA ASN A 109 14.01 -3.56 -7.23
C ASN A 109 12.71 -4.33 -6.92
N LEU A 110 11.75 -4.37 -7.86
CA LEU A 110 10.58 -5.25 -7.72
C LEU A 110 11.03 -6.71 -7.84
N LYS A 111 10.64 -7.52 -6.85
CA LYS A 111 10.90 -8.95 -6.90
C LYS A 111 10.08 -9.57 -8.03
N PRO A 112 10.61 -10.58 -8.74
CA PRO A 112 9.87 -11.30 -9.75
C PRO A 112 8.49 -11.79 -9.25
N ASP A 113 8.37 -12.20 -7.99
CA ASP A 113 7.10 -12.64 -7.41
C ASP A 113 6.03 -11.54 -7.28
N ASP A 114 6.43 -10.27 -7.14
CA ASP A 114 5.49 -9.15 -6.96
C ASP A 114 4.78 -8.79 -8.27
N TRP A 115 5.45 -8.98 -9.41
CA TRP A 115 4.90 -8.65 -10.72
C TRP A 115 4.60 -9.86 -11.60
N MET A 116 5.21 -11.03 -11.40
CA MET A 116 4.84 -12.27 -12.10
C MET A 116 3.69 -12.99 -11.40
N THR A 117 2.52 -12.34 -11.39
CA THR A 117 1.31 -12.86 -10.74
C THR A 117 0.68 -14.02 -11.55
N PRO A 118 -0.25 -14.81 -10.97
CA PRO A 118 -1.02 -15.78 -11.76
C PRO A 118 -1.75 -15.15 -12.95
N ALA A 119 -2.25 -13.92 -12.78
CA ALA A 119 -2.89 -13.14 -13.84
C ALA A 119 -1.92 -12.75 -14.97
N PHE A 120 -0.63 -12.53 -14.65
CA PHE A 120 0.41 -12.33 -15.65
C PHE A 120 0.53 -13.57 -16.56
N PHE A 121 0.65 -14.76 -15.97
CA PHE A 121 0.79 -16.00 -16.73
C PHE A 121 -0.45 -16.32 -17.56
N GLU A 122 -1.64 -16.04 -17.04
CA GLU A 122 -2.89 -16.21 -17.78
C GLU A 122 -2.93 -15.33 -19.04
N LYS A 123 -2.55 -14.06 -18.94
CA LYS A 123 -2.49 -13.15 -20.10
C LYS A 123 -1.32 -13.43 -21.03
N LEU A 124 -0.19 -13.89 -20.48
CA LEU A 124 0.93 -14.33 -21.31
C LEU A 124 0.51 -15.52 -22.18
N ALA A 125 -0.28 -16.46 -21.62
CA ALA A 125 -0.82 -17.60 -22.36
C ALA A 125 -1.80 -17.18 -23.47
N GLN A 126 -2.54 -16.09 -23.29
CA GLN A 126 -3.40 -15.51 -24.35
C GLN A 126 -2.60 -14.94 -25.53
N ASN A 127 -1.31 -14.65 -25.34
CA ASN A 127 -0.44 -14.08 -26.36
C ASN A 127 0.52 -15.15 -26.94
N PRO A 128 0.12 -15.90 -27.99
CA PRO A 128 0.92 -17.02 -28.51
C PRO A 128 2.32 -16.60 -29.00
N LYS A 129 2.45 -15.38 -29.55
CA LYS A 129 3.75 -14.83 -30.01
C LYS A 129 4.71 -14.62 -28.84
N LEU A 130 4.23 -14.06 -27.73
CA LEU A 130 5.03 -13.83 -26.54
C LEU A 130 5.34 -15.13 -25.81
N CYS A 131 4.38 -16.06 -25.79
CA CYS A 131 4.60 -17.41 -25.30
C CYS A 131 5.70 -18.13 -26.08
N GLN A 132 5.70 -18.01 -27.42
CA GLN A 132 6.76 -18.55 -28.27
C GLN A 132 8.10 -17.81 -28.05
N ALA A 133 8.07 -16.50 -27.87
CA ALA A 133 9.25 -15.71 -27.54
C ALA A 133 9.91 -16.15 -26.24
N MET A 134 9.12 -16.37 -25.19
CA MET A 134 9.60 -16.84 -23.88
C MET A 134 10.20 -18.25 -23.93
N GLN A 135 9.77 -19.09 -24.88
CA GLN A 135 10.37 -20.40 -25.13
C GLN A 135 11.72 -20.29 -25.85
N ASN A 136 12.03 -19.15 -26.48
CA ASN A 136 13.30 -18.98 -27.18
C ASN A 136 14.42 -18.63 -26.18
N PRO A 137 15.48 -19.46 -26.07
CA PRO A 137 16.58 -19.22 -25.14
C PRO A 137 17.34 -17.94 -25.46
N ARG A 138 17.32 -17.50 -26.73
CA ARG A 138 17.93 -16.26 -27.19
C ARG A 138 17.20 -15.02 -26.66
N PHE A 139 15.87 -15.10 -26.55
CA PHE A 139 15.04 -13.99 -26.08
C PHE A 139 15.11 -13.84 -24.56
N THR A 140 15.06 -14.95 -23.82
CA THR A 140 15.20 -14.93 -22.35
C THR A 140 16.59 -14.48 -21.91
N ALA A 141 17.64 -14.95 -22.59
CA ALA A 141 19.00 -14.46 -22.36
C ALA A 141 19.12 -12.95 -22.63
N ALA A 142 18.46 -12.45 -23.67
CA ALA A 142 18.47 -11.03 -24.00
C ALA A 142 17.74 -10.17 -22.95
N ILE A 143 16.59 -10.62 -22.44
CA ILE A 143 15.87 -9.93 -21.34
C ILE A 143 16.76 -9.88 -20.09
N GLN A 144 17.43 -10.98 -19.75
CA GLN A 144 18.32 -11.05 -18.59
C GLN A 144 19.57 -10.17 -18.76
N GLU A 145 20.18 -10.17 -19.95
CA GLU A 145 21.32 -9.32 -20.25
C GLU A 145 20.93 -7.85 -20.24
N MET A 146 19.70 -7.51 -20.65
CA MET A 146 19.18 -6.15 -20.63
C MET A 146 18.79 -5.65 -19.23
N SER A 147 18.30 -6.52 -18.36
CA SER A 147 18.08 -6.16 -16.95
C SER A 147 19.40 -5.91 -16.21
N SER A 148 20.45 -6.65 -16.56
CA SER A 148 21.78 -6.55 -15.93
C SER A 148 22.65 -5.46 -16.55
N ASN A 149 22.59 -5.30 -17.88
CA ASN A 149 23.40 -4.35 -18.64
C ASN A 149 22.65 -3.89 -19.92
N PRO A 150 21.84 -2.83 -19.83
CA PRO A 150 21.02 -2.37 -20.94
C PRO A 150 21.85 -1.88 -22.13
N THR A 151 23.03 -1.29 -21.90
CA THR A 151 23.88 -0.74 -22.96
C THR A 151 24.47 -1.84 -23.84
N SER A 152 25.01 -2.91 -23.23
CA SER A 152 25.58 -4.03 -23.98
C SER A 152 24.52 -4.86 -24.68
N ALA A 153 23.37 -5.08 -24.05
CA ALA A 153 22.27 -5.84 -24.65
C ALA A 153 21.70 -5.13 -25.90
N MET A 154 21.49 -3.81 -25.85
CA MET A 154 20.98 -3.06 -27.00
C MET A 154 21.92 -3.17 -28.21
N LEU A 155 23.23 -3.02 -28.02
CA LEU A 155 24.21 -3.16 -29.10
C LEU A 155 24.22 -4.55 -29.72
N LYS A 156 24.04 -5.59 -28.90
CA LYS A 156 24.09 -7.00 -29.33
C LYS A 156 22.82 -7.43 -30.06
N TYR A 157 21.67 -6.89 -29.68
CA TYR A 157 20.37 -7.33 -30.18
C TYR A 157 19.69 -6.31 -31.13
N GLN A 158 20.22 -5.10 -31.31
CA GLN A 158 19.64 -4.12 -32.25
C GLN A 158 19.68 -4.57 -33.72
N SER A 159 20.62 -5.44 -34.06
CA SER A 159 20.82 -5.90 -35.45
C SER A 159 19.78 -6.91 -35.91
N ASP A 160 18.88 -7.35 -35.01
CA ASP A 160 17.84 -8.33 -35.31
C ASP A 160 16.44 -7.69 -35.32
N PRO A 161 15.84 -7.51 -36.52
CA PRO A 161 14.50 -6.94 -36.66
C PRO A 161 13.40 -7.78 -36.01
N HIS A 162 13.57 -9.11 -35.97
CA HIS A 162 12.57 -10.02 -35.42
C HIS A 162 12.54 -9.94 -33.89
N PHE A 163 13.73 -9.85 -33.27
CA PHE A 163 13.84 -9.61 -31.84
C PHE A 163 13.25 -8.27 -31.41
N GLY A 164 13.53 -7.20 -32.16
CA GLY A 164 12.97 -5.88 -31.85
C GLY A 164 11.45 -5.86 -31.87
N ALA A 165 10.82 -6.58 -32.81
CA ALA A 165 9.37 -6.70 -32.88
C ALA A 165 8.80 -7.44 -31.66
N ILE A 166 9.34 -8.61 -31.33
CA ILE A 166 8.90 -9.41 -30.18
C ILE A 166 9.15 -8.68 -28.86
N PHE A 167 10.31 -8.04 -28.73
CA PHE A 167 10.67 -7.29 -27.53
C PHE A 167 9.76 -6.08 -27.33
N LYS A 168 9.37 -5.41 -28.42
CA LYS A 168 8.37 -4.33 -28.37
C LYS A 168 7.01 -4.87 -27.90
N ASP A 169 6.54 -5.98 -28.47
CA ASP A 169 5.29 -6.63 -28.05
C ASP A 169 5.35 -7.02 -26.56
N PHE A 170 6.52 -7.49 -26.08
CA PHE A 170 6.73 -7.84 -24.68
C PHE A 170 6.69 -6.61 -23.76
N LEU A 171 7.34 -5.51 -24.14
CA LEU A 171 7.29 -4.26 -23.38
C LEU A 171 5.88 -3.66 -23.32
N GLU A 172 5.13 -3.75 -24.42
CA GLU A 172 3.72 -3.32 -24.46
C GLU A 172 2.87 -4.16 -23.51
N PHE A 173 3.04 -5.48 -23.54
CA PHE A 173 2.39 -6.40 -22.61
C PHE A 173 2.74 -6.10 -21.15
N MET A 174 4.02 -5.90 -20.85
CA MET A 174 4.48 -5.55 -19.50
C MET A 174 3.91 -4.21 -19.03
N GLY A 175 3.82 -3.21 -19.93
CA GLY A 175 3.21 -1.91 -19.62
C GLY A 175 1.74 -2.04 -19.20
N GLN A 176 0.96 -2.82 -19.95
CA GLN A 176 -0.45 -3.09 -19.61
C GLN A 176 -0.57 -3.82 -18.27
N HIS A 177 0.30 -4.80 -18.03
CA HIS A 177 0.30 -5.57 -16.78
C HIS A 177 0.62 -4.71 -15.56
N PHE A 178 1.64 -3.84 -15.65
CA PHE A 178 1.98 -2.91 -14.56
C PHE A 178 0.90 -1.86 -14.31
N GLU A 179 0.24 -1.37 -15.36
CA GLU A 179 -0.89 -0.46 -15.19
C GLU A 179 -2.05 -1.11 -14.43
N GLU A 180 -2.30 -2.40 -14.69
CA GLU A 180 -3.34 -3.14 -13.99
C GLU A 180 -2.96 -3.47 -12.55
N LEU A 181 -1.70 -3.85 -12.29
CA LEU A 181 -1.19 -3.99 -10.93
C LEU A 181 -1.35 -2.69 -10.14
N GLY A 182 -1.06 -1.54 -10.76
CA GLY A 182 -1.27 -0.22 -10.16
C GLY A 182 -2.73 0.04 -9.81
N LYS A 183 -3.68 -0.33 -10.68
CA LYS A 183 -5.13 -0.21 -10.41
C LYS A 183 -5.58 -1.10 -9.26
N ILE A 184 -5.07 -2.34 -9.20
CA ILE A 184 -5.38 -3.29 -8.12
C ILE A 184 -4.80 -2.79 -6.78
N GLU A 185 -3.58 -2.25 -6.79
CA GLU A 185 -2.95 -1.68 -5.60
C GLU A 185 -3.60 -0.37 -5.15
N GLU A 186 -4.07 0.46 -6.09
CA GLU A 186 -4.90 1.64 -5.82
C GLU A 186 -6.26 1.24 -5.22
N GLU A 187 -6.87 0.16 -5.71
CA GLU A 187 -8.13 -0.35 -5.18
C GLU A 187 -7.96 -0.95 -3.78
N LYS A 188 -6.85 -1.65 -3.53
CA LYS A 188 -6.49 -2.19 -2.22
C LYS A 188 -6.09 -1.12 -1.21
N SER A 189 -5.59 0.03 -1.66
CA SER A 189 -5.21 1.16 -0.81
C SER A 189 -6.36 2.16 -0.53
N LYS A 190 -7.54 1.98 -1.14
CA LYS A 190 -8.75 2.67 -0.69
C LYS A 190 -9.06 2.26 0.77
N PRO A 191 -9.45 3.21 1.65
CA PRO A 191 -9.73 2.89 3.03
C PRO A 191 -10.83 1.83 3.10
N PRO A 192 -10.63 0.73 3.86
CA PRO A 192 -11.56 -0.37 3.89
C PRO A 192 -12.95 0.13 4.32
N THR A 193 -13.97 -0.30 3.59
CA THR A 193 -15.35 0.04 3.92
C THR A 193 -15.68 -0.54 5.30
N LYS A 194 -16.62 0.06 6.04
CA LYS A 194 -17.01 -0.43 7.38
C LYS A 194 -17.38 -1.92 7.40
N GLN A 195 -17.85 -2.46 6.27
CA GLN A 195 -18.18 -3.88 6.09
C GLN A 195 -16.94 -4.77 5.97
N ASP A 196 -15.87 -4.30 5.33
CA ASP A 196 -14.62 -5.04 5.16
C ASP A 196 -13.83 -5.09 6.48
N ILE A 197 -13.88 -4.00 7.25
CA ILE A 197 -13.33 -3.96 8.61
C ILE A 197 -14.10 -4.92 9.53
N GLN A 198 -15.43 -4.98 9.43
CA GLN A 198 -16.24 -5.93 10.21
C GLN A 198 -15.93 -7.38 9.82
N ARG A 199 -15.83 -7.69 8.52
CA ARG A 199 -15.47 -9.03 8.05
C ARG A 199 -14.07 -9.43 8.46
N ALA A 200 -13.07 -8.56 8.28
CA ALA A 200 -11.70 -8.82 8.69
C ALA A 200 -11.58 -9.00 10.21
N ALA A 201 -12.33 -8.23 11.01
CA ALA A 201 -12.38 -8.39 12.46
C ALA A 201 -13.07 -9.69 12.91
N LEU A 202 -14.05 -10.19 12.15
CA LEU A 202 -14.68 -11.49 12.37
C LEU A 202 -13.71 -12.64 12.03
N THR A 203 -12.90 -12.50 10.97
CA THR A 203 -11.94 -13.54 10.56
C THR A 203 -10.65 -13.54 11.37
N SER A 204 -10.30 -12.43 12.02
CA SER A 204 -9.06 -12.29 12.82
C SER A 204 -9.25 -12.67 14.30
N MET A 205 -10.36 -13.26 14.69
CA MET A 205 -10.51 -13.77 16.05
C MET A 205 -9.62 -15.02 16.22
N PRO A 206 -8.80 -15.10 17.29
CA PRO A 206 -8.00 -16.29 17.57
C PRO A 206 -8.98 -17.44 17.86
N THR A 207 -9.12 -18.31 16.87
CA THR A 207 -9.98 -19.49 16.97
C THR A 207 -9.17 -20.56 17.67
N THR A 208 -9.67 -21.04 18.79
CA THR A 208 -9.06 -22.21 19.45
C THR A 208 -9.20 -23.44 18.54
N PRO A 209 -8.30 -24.44 18.61
CA PRO A 209 -8.37 -25.61 17.74
C PRO A 209 -9.72 -26.35 17.82
N ASP A 210 -10.44 -26.25 18.94
CA ASP A 210 -11.80 -26.78 19.08
C ASP A 210 -12.84 -26.02 18.25
N GLU A 211 -12.70 -24.70 18.09
CA GLU A 211 -13.64 -23.88 17.33
C GLU A 211 -13.47 -24.04 15.81
N GLU A 212 -12.25 -24.29 15.30
CA GLU A 212 -12.02 -24.58 13.88
C GLU A 212 -12.75 -25.86 13.45
N VAL A 213 -12.76 -26.89 14.31
CA VAL A 213 -13.48 -28.14 14.06
C VAL A 213 -15.00 -27.91 13.99
N VAL A 214 -15.52 -27.00 14.83
CA VAL A 214 -16.94 -26.60 14.80
C VAL A 214 -17.25 -25.84 13.51
N VAL A 215 -16.41 -24.87 13.13
CA VAL A 215 -16.57 -24.11 11.87
C VAL A 215 -16.54 -25.04 10.66
N GLN A 216 -15.58 -25.96 10.60
CA GLN A 216 -15.46 -26.94 9.51
C GLN A 216 -16.72 -27.83 9.41
N ARG A 217 -17.27 -28.25 10.55
CA ARG A 217 -18.50 -29.06 10.61
C ARG A 217 -19.72 -28.28 10.11
N VAL A 218 -19.82 -27.00 10.47
CA VAL A 218 -20.90 -26.12 10.00
C VAL A 218 -20.77 -25.85 8.51
N LEU A 219 -19.55 -25.68 8.02
CA LEU A 219 -19.29 -25.54 6.59
C LEU A 219 -19.59 -26.83 5.80
N ALA A 220 -19.41 -27.99 6.42
CA ALA A 220 -19.70 -29.29 5.80
C ALA A 220 -21.20 -29.64 5.79
N ASP A 221 -22.01 -29.04 6.66
CA ASP A 221 -23.43 -29.35 6.79
C ASP A 221 -24.32 -28.27 6.15
N PRO A 222 -24.96 -28.55 4.99
CA PRO A 222 -25.80 -27.57 4.30
C PRO A 222 -27.05 -27.20 5.10
N GLU A 223 -27.57 -28.09 5.96
CA GLU A 223 -28.75 -27.75 6.79
C GLU A 223 -28.39 -26.75 7.88
N LEU A 224 -27.18 -26.85 8.46
CA LEU A 224 -26.71 -25.87 9.45
C LEU A 224 -26.49 -24.50 8.81
N GLN A 225 -25.94 -24.46 7.59
CA GLN A 225 -25.80 -23.21 6.84
C GLN A 225 -27.16 -22.56 6.56
N GLU A 226 -28.15 -23.36 6.15
CA GLU A 226 -29.49 -22.87 5.91
C GLU A 226 -30.11 -22.27 7.19
N ILE A 227 -30.02 -22.99 8.31
CA ILE A 227 -30.51 -22.53 9.61
C ILE A 227 -29.81 -21.23 10.06
N LEU A 228 -28.51 -21.10 9.84
CA LEU A 228 -27.75 -19.88 10.20
C LEU A 228 -28.05 -18.70 9.26
N SER A 229 -28.40 -18.97 8.01
CA SER A 229 -28.76 -17.95 7.01
C SER A 229 -30.19 -17.43 7.14
N ASP A 230 -31.07 -18.19 7.81
CA ASP A 230 -32.48 -17.86 8.03
C ASP A 230 -32.63 -16.63 8.94
N ALA A 231 -33.29 -15.58 8.42
CA ALA A 231 -33.49 -14.31 9.11
C ALA A 231 -34.34 -14.43 10.39
N ASP A 232 -35.33 -15.32 10.40
CA ASP A 232 -36.16 -15.56 11.58
C ASP A 232 -35.39 -16.37 12.62
N MET A 233 -34.58 -17.34 12.18
CA MET A 233 -33.69 -18.07 13.08
C MET A 233 -32.66 -17.15 13.73
N GLN A 234 -32.05 -16.21 12.99
CA GLN A 234 -31.13 -15.22 13.55
C GLN A 234 -31.80 -14.34 14.62
N ARG A 235 -33.09 -14.01 14.44
CA ARG A 235 -33.88 -13.28 15.44
C ARG A 235 -34.08 -14.15 16.70
N VAL A 236 -34.39 -15.43 16.53
CA VAL A 236 -34.54 -16.39 17.65
C VAL A 236 -33.23 -16.55 18.40
N LEU A 237 -32.10 -16.73 17.70
CA LEU A 237 -30.78 -16.85 18.32
C LEU A 237 -30.41 -15.59 19.12
N ARG A 238 -30.75 -14.40 18.60
CA ARG A 238 -30.57 -13.14 19.33
C ARG A 238 -31.43 -13.08 20.60
N ALA A 239 -32.67 -13.54 20.54
CA ALA A 239 -33.55 -13.62 21.70
C ALA A 239 -33.04 -14.65 22.73
N CYS A 240 -32.46 -15.75 22.27
CA CYS A 240 -31.87 -16.81 23.11
C CYS A 240 -30.59 -16.39 23.85
N GLN A 241 -30.01 -15.22 23.54
CA GLN A 241 -28.94 -14.64 24.36
C GLN A 241 -29.42 -14.32 25.79
N GLN A 242 -30.72 -14.15 25.98
CA GLN A 242 -31.29 -13.98 27.32
C GLN A 242 -31.46 -15.33 28.03
N PRO A 243 -31.05 -15.44 29.31
CA PRO A 243 -31.21 -16.67 30.07
C PRO A 243 -32.69 -17.05 30.18
N GLY A 244 -32.99 -18.34 29.99
CA GLY A 244 -34.35 -18.90 30.07
C GLY A 244 -35.17 -18.86 28.77
N VAL A 245 -34.86 -17.97 27.82
CA VAL A 245 -35.60 -17.84 26.55
C VAL A 245 -35.35 -19.02 25.61
N LEU A 246 -34.13 -19.55 25.60
CA LEU A 246 -33.74 -20.70 24.78
C LEU A 246 -34.57 -21.95 25.08
N SER A 247 -34.93 -22.19 26.34
CA SER A 247 -35.77 -23.33 26.76
C SER A 247 -37.19 -23.23 26.18
N THR A 248 -37.72 -22.02 26.03
CA THR A 248 -39.03 -21.77 25.42
C THR A 248 -39.01 -22.08 23.93
N PHE A 249 -38.01 -21.60 23.19
CA PHE A 249 -37.88 -21.89 21.75
C PHE A 249 -37.52 -23.34 21.45
N MET A 250 -36.87 -24.04 22.38
CA MET A 250 -36.66 -25.50 22.26
C MET A 250 -37.97 -26.29 22.28
N LYS A 251 -39.01 -25.79 22.95
CA LYS A 251 -40.33 -26.42 23.01
C LYS A 251 -41.22 -26.05 21.80
N ASP A 252 -40.80 -25.08 21.01
CA ASP A 252 -41.52 -24.66 19.81
C ASP A 252 -41.42 -25.74 18.72
N PRO A 253 -42.53 -26.16 18.10
CA PRO A 253 -42.54 -27.19 17.06
C PRO A 253 -41.75 -26.80 15.80
N VAL A 254 -41.54 -25.50 15.55
CA VAL A 254 -40.84 -24.99 14.36
C VAL A 254 -39.36 -24.79 14.64
N TYR A 255 -39.01 -24.15 15.76
CA TYR A 255 -37.61 -23.80 16.09
C TYR A 255 -36.88 -24.85 16.92
N GLY A 256 -37.60 -25.66 17.70
CA GLY A 256 -37.02 -26.70 18.55
C GLY A 256 -36.09 -27.66 17.81
N PRO A 257 -36.51 -28.24 16.67
CA PRO A 257 -35.65 -29.12 15.86
C PRO A 257 -34.40 -28.39 15.33
N LYS A 258 -34.54 -27.13 14.89
CA LYS A 258 -33.42 -26.31 14.39
C LYS A 258 -32.40 -26.02 15.50
N ILE A 259 -32.87 -25.67 16.69
CA ILE A 259 -32.02 -25.41 17.86
C ILE A 259 -31.31 -26.69 18.31
N GLN A 260 -32.00 -27.83 18.34
CA GLN A 260 -31.37 -29.11 18.68
C GLN A 260 -30.23 -29.48 17.71
N LYS A 261 -30.40 -29.20 16.41
CA LYS A 261 -29.31 -29.40 15.42
C LYS A 261 -28.10 -28.52 15.73
N LEU A 262 -28.31 -27.25 16.07
CA LEU A 262 -27.23 -26.33 16.45
C LEU A 262 -26.52 -26.75 17.75
N VAL A 263 -27.26 -27.26 18.74
CA VAL A 263 -26.69 -27.81 19.98
C VAL A 263 -25.82 -29.05 19.68
N ARG A 264 -26.31 -29.96 18.82
CA ARG A 264 -25.53 -31.14 18.40
C ARG A 264 -24.29 -30.79 17.58
N ALA A 265 -24.33 -29.66 16.87
CA ALA A 265 -23.19 -29.13 16.13
C ALA A 265 -22.16 -28.43 17.03
N GLY A 266 -22.45 -28.22 18.32
CA GLY A 266 -21.59 -27.51 19.25
C GLY A 266 -21.64 -25.99 19.10
N LEU A 267 -22.57 -25.45 18.30
CA LEU A 267 -22.74 -24.02 18.09
C LEU A 267 -23.51 -23.32 19.22
N VAL A 268 -24.34 -24.07 19.94
CA VAL A 268 -25.13 -23.55 21.07
C VAL A 268 -24.84 -24.40 22.29
N GLN A 269 -24.34 -23.77 23.34
CA GLN A 269 -24.08 -24.41 24.63
C GLN A 269 -25.27 -24.15 25.57
N LEU A 270 -25.91 -25.22 26.03
CA LEU A 270 -26.92 -25.16 27.08
C LEU A 270 -26.19 -25.17 28.42
N HIS A 271 -26.00 -24.00 29.02
CA HIS A 271 -25.52 -23.94 30.39
C HIS A 271 -26.69 -24.29 31.34
N PRO A 272 -26.50 -25.18 32.32
CA PRO A 272 -27.53 -25.54 33.30
C PRO A 272 -27.90 -24.38 34.22
#